data_AF-A0A7C5SXC1-F1
#
_entry.id   AF-A0A7C5SXC1-F1
#
_cell.length_a   1.000
_cell.length_b   1.000
_cell.length_c   1.000
_cell.angle_alpha   90.00
_cell.angle_beta   90.00
_cell.angle_gamma   90.00
#
_symmetry.space_group_name_H-M   'P 1'
#
loop_
_entity.id
_entity.type
_entity.pdbx_description
1 polymer ?
#
loop_
_entity_poly.entity_id
_entity_poly.type
_entity_poly.pdbx_seq_one_letter_code
_entity_poly.pdbx_strand_id
1 'polypeptide(L)'
;MKNLLSFEKKAYHIVVIDLGSIDYGKVMDEIVNASSKGFRKFTIHVISKTKSPLYLEKLRSLIQNNIAYTITIRHHSYGEEEIKELLSGIKNIPHKVLEK
;
A
#
# COMPACT_ATOMS: atom_id res chain seq x y z
N MET A 1 2.73 15.80 -8.06
CA MET A 1 1.75 14.71 -8.26
C MET A 1 1.38 14.57 -9.73
N LYS A 2 2.12 13.75 -10.50
CA LYS A 2 1.59 13.15 -11.73
C LYS A 2 1.28 11.69 -11.41
N ASN A 3 0.06 11.24 -11.68
CA ASN A 3 -0.35 9.83 -11.84
C ASN A 3 -0.75 9.03 -10.58
N LEU A 4 -1.63 9.57 -9.72
CA LEU A 4 -2.67 8.68 -9.17
C LEU A 4 -3.65 8.38 -10.30
N LEU A 5 -3.79 7.11 -10.64
CA LEU A 5 -4.73 6.68 -11.67
C LEU A 5 -6.16 6.96 -11.19
N SER A 6 -7.09 7.19 -12.11
CA SER A 6 -8.47 7.59 -11.78
C SER A 6 -9.17 6.63 -10.81
N PHE A 7 -8.84 5.34 -10.88
CA PHE A 7 -9.39 4.32 -9.98
C PHE A 7 -8.77 4.33 -8.57
N GLU A 8 -7.56 4.87 -8.40
CA GLU A 8 -6.88 4.97 -7.11
C GLU A 8 -7.45 6.11 -6.27
N LYS A 9 -7.99 7.17 -6.89
CA LYS A 9 -8.57 8.32 -6.17
C LYS A 9 -9.74 7.98 -5.24
N LYS A 10 -10.37 6.82 -5.42
CA LYS A 10 -11.46 6.30 -4.57
C LYS A 10 -11.04 5.10 -3.72
N ALA A 11 -9.74 4.79 -3.68
CA ALA A 11 -9.19 3.69 -2.91
C ALA A 11 -8.70 4.19 -1.54
N TYR A 12 -8.62 3.26 -0.59
CA TYR A 12 -7.88 3.45 0.64
C TYR A 12 -6.41 3.14 0.40
N HIS A 13 -5.52 4.05 0.77
CA HIS A 13 -4.09 3.90 0.48
C HIS A 13 -3.33 3.33 1.68
N ILE A 14 -2.53 2.30 1.46
CA ILE A 14 -1.65 1.72 2.48
C ILE A 14 -0.21 1.91 1.99
N VAL A 15 0.58 2.71 2.70
CA VAL A 15 1.99 2.91 2.39
C VAL A 15 2.82 2.01 3.30
N VAL A 16 3.66 1.18 2.70
CA VAL A 16 4.48 0.17 3.35
C VAL A 16 5.95 0.52 3.08
N ILE A 17 6.68 0.96 4.09
CA ILE A 17 8.11 1.35 3.96
C ILE A 17 8.98 0.19 4.44
N ASP A 18 9.31 -0.75 3.54
CA ASP A 18 10.03 -1.99 3.89
C ASP A 18 11.55 -1.78 3.89
N LEU A 19 12.07 -1.36 5.06
CA LEU A 19 13.49 -1.26 5.40
C LEU A 19 14.10 -2.60 5.89
N GLY A 20 13.37 -3.71 5.78
CA GLY A 20 13.90 -5.07 6.01
C GLY A 20 13.17 -5.93 7.04
N SER A 21 12.16 -5.40 7.76
CA SER A 21 11.44 -6.19 8.77
C SER A 21 9.96 -5.84 8.96
N ILE A 22 9.28 -5.36 7.91
CA ILE A 22 7.83 -5.15 7.99
C ILE A 22 7.09 -6.48 8.16
N ASP A 23 6.18 -6.49 9.13
CA ASP A 23 5.16 -7.50 9.27
C ASP A 23 3.99 -7.18 8.34
N TYR A 24 3.88 -7.95 7.26
CA TYR A 24 2.82 -7.79 6.26
C TYR A 24 1.44 -8.22 6.78
N GLY A 25 1.36 -8.88 7.95
CA GLY A 25 0.10 -9.11 8.66
C GLY A 25 -0.64 -7.78 8.97
N LYS A 26 0.11 -6.72 9.27
CA LYS A 26 -0.46 -5.38 9.51
C LYS A 26 -1.16 -4.78 8.28
N VAL A 27 -0.74 -5.18 7.07
CA VAL A 27 -1.41 -4.76 5.84
C VAL A 27 -2.79 -5.39 5.78
N MET A 28 -2.91 -6.67 6.18
CA MET A 28 -4.20 -7.35 6.23
C MET A 28 -5.11 -6.76 7.31
N ASP A 29 -4.58 -6.49 8.50
CA ASP A 29 -5.34 -5.86 9.58
C ASP A 29 -5.90 -4.50 9.15
N GLU A 30 -5.09 -3.69 8.45
CA GLU A 30 -5.55 -2.40 7.94
C GLU A 30 -6.59 -2.55 6.83
N ILE A 31 -6.45 -3.54 5.95
CA ILE A 31 -7.50 -3.85 4.95
C ILE A 31 -8.80 -4.22 5.64
N VAL A 32 -8.77 -5.07 6.68
CA VAL A 32 -9.98 -5.47 7.42
C VAL A 32 -10.60 -4.26 8.12
N ASN A 33 -9.78 -3.44 8.79
CA ASN A 33 -10.22 -2.21 9.47
C ASN A 33 -10.81 -1.17 8.51
N ALA A 34 -10.21 -0.96 7.35
CA ALA A 34 -10.75 -0.05 6.36
C ALA A 34 -11.99 -0.65 5.66
N SER A 35 -12.05 -1.98 5.51
CA SER A 35 -13.21 -2.66 4.95
C SER A 35 -14.44 -2.55 5.85
N SER A 36 -14.27 -2.60 7.17
CA SER A 36 -15.38 -2.35 8.12
C SER A 36 -15.92 -0.92 8.03
N LYS A 37 -15.12 0.03 7.52
CA LYS A 37 -15.52 1.41 7.23
C LYS A 37 -16.11 1.60 5.82
N GLY A 38 -16.30 0.50 5.07
CA GLY A 38 -16.94 0.51 3.75
C GLY A 38 -15.98 0.58 2.56
N PHE A 39 -14.66 0.62 2.77
CA PHE A 39 -13.70 0.59 1.65
C PHE A 39 -13.62 -0.81 1.03
N ARG A 40 -13.59 -0.86 -0.31
CA ARG A 40 -13.43 -2.12 -1.06
C ARG A 40 -12.26 -2.09 -2.05
N LYS A 41 -11.66 -0.92 -2.24
CA LYS A 41 -10.54 -0.68 -3.15
C LYS A 41 -9.35 -0.23 -2.32
N PHE A 42 -8.21 -0.90 -2.50
CA PHE A 42 -7.00 -0.67 -1.75
C PHE A 42 -5.82 -0.47 -2.70
N THR A 43 -5.01 0.55 -2.42
CA THR A 43 -3.75 0.79 -3.13
C THR A 43 -2.61 0.66 -2.15
N ILE A 44 -1.81 -0.39 -2.32
CA ILE A 44 -0.66 -0.69 -1.47
C ILE A 44 0.59 -0.15 -2.16
N HIS A 45 1.20 0.87 -1.57
CA HIS A 45 2.46 1.45 -2.03
C HIS A 45 3.59 0.80 -1.23
N VAL A 46 4.32 -0.11 -1.85
CA VAL A 46 5.50 -0.75 -1.25
C VAL A 46 6.73 0.04 -1.63
N ILE A 47 7.42 0.61 -0.64
CA ILE A 47 8.66 1.36 -0.82
C ILE A 47 9.79 0.50 -0.29
N SER A 48 10.65 -0.01 -1.18
CA SER A 48 11.80 -0.81 -0.78
C SER A 48 12.97 -0.67 -1.76
N LYS A 49 14.18 -0.85 -1.21
CA LYS A 49 15.42 -0.97 -1.99
C LYS A 49 15.63 -2.37 -2.56
N THR A 50 14.89 -3.38 -2.08
CA THR A 50 14.97 -4.74 -2.62
C THR A 50 14.25 -4.83 -3.97
N LYS A 51 14.93 -5.35 -5.00
CA LYS A 51 14.29 -5.59 -6.30
C LYS A 51 13.33 -6.78 -6.20
N SER A 52 12.15 -6.62 -6.82
CA SER A 52 11.06 -7.59 -7.02
C SER A 52 11.58 -9.03 -7.28
N PRO A 53 11.03 -10.11 -6.66
CA PRO A 53 9.61 -10.30 -6.31
C PRO A 53 9.32 -10.62 -4.82
N LEU A 54 10.29 -10.48 -3.92
CA LEU A 54 10.14 -10.90 -2.51
C LEU A 54 8.96 -10.25 -1.77
N TYR A 55 8.61 -8.99 -2.08
CA TYR A 55 7.46 -8.32 -1.47
C TYR A 55 6.12 -8.92 -1.92
N LEU A 56 6.04 -9.47 -3.14
CA LEU A 56 4.84 -10.14 -3.63
C LEU A 56 4.63 -11.47 -2.93
N GLU A 57 5.69 -12.23 -2.63
CA GLU A 57 5.58 -13.44 -1.82
C GLU A 57 5.03 -13.13 -0.42
N LYS A 58 5.46 -12.00 0.18
CA LYS A 58 4.91 -11.55 1.47
C LYS A 58 3.44 -11.13 1.40
N LEU A 59 2.97 -10.67 0.24
CA LEU A 59 1.55 -10.33 -0.03
C LEU A 59 0.75 -11.47 -0.67
N ARG A 60 1.37 -12.63 -0.92
CA ARG A 60 0.80 -13.70 -1.73
C ARG A 60 -0.50 -14.24 -1.16
N SER A 61 -0.56 -14.48 0.14
CA SER A 61 -1.77 -14.95 0.82
C SER A 61 -2.93 -13.96 0.65
N LEU A 62 -2.63 -12.67 0.71
CA LEU A 62 -3.59 -11.58 0.52
C LEU A 62 -4.05 -11.50 -0.94
N ILE A 63 -3.20 -11.80 -1.92
CA ILE A 63 -3.63 -11.85 -3.33
C ILE A 63 -4.48 -13.09 -3.60
N GLN A 64 -4.04 -14.26 -3.13
CA GLN A 64 -4.66 -15.55 -3.42
C GLN A 64 -6.00 -15.76 -2.71
N ASN A 65 -6.13 -15.28 -1.47
CA ASN A 65 -7.34 -15.44 -0.66
C ASN A 65 -8.30 -14.24 -0.77
N ASN A 66 -8.01 -13.29 -1.66
CA ASN A 66 -8.87 -12.13 -1.85
C ASN A 66 -10.01 -12.42 -2.84
N ILE A 67 -11.22 -12.51 -2.30
CA ILE A 67 -12.47 -12.70 -3.05
C ILE A 67 -13.29 -11.40 -3.10
N ALA A 68 -12.99 -10.41 -2.25
CA ALA A 68 -13.90 -9.30 -1.93
C ALA A 68 -13.36 -7.88 -2.22
N TYR A 69 -12.07 -7.74 -2.55
CA TYR A 69 -11.38 -6.47 -2.62
C TYR A 69 -10.68 -6.25 -3.96
N THR A 70 -10.68 -5.01 -4.44
CA THR A 70 -9.77 -4.60 -5.52
C THR A 70 -8.47 -4.14 -4.90
N ILE A 71 -7.36 -4.81 -5.23
CA ILE A 71 -6.03 -4.48 -4.68
C ILE A 71 -5.11 -4.06 -5.81
N THR A 72 -4.54 -2.86 -5.70
CA THR A 72 -3.47 -2.37 -6.58
C THR A 72 -2.18 -2.34 -5.78
N ILE A 73 -1.12 -2.97 -6.29
CA ILE A 73 0.19 -2.98 -5.64
C ILE A 73 1.15 -2.17 -6.50
N ARG A 74 1.77 -1.15 -5.91
CA ARG A 74 2.78 -0.32 -6.57
C ARG A 74 4.09 -0.41 -5.80
N HIS A 75 5.11 -0.95 -6.44
CA HIS A 75 6.46 -0.98 -5.91
C HIS A 75 7.22 0.26 -6.32
N HIS A 76 7.89 0.90 -5.37
CA HIS A 76 8.68 2.11 -5.55
C HIS A 76 10.07 1.90 -4.97
N SER A 77 11.10 2.33 -5.70
CA SER A 77 12.49 2.39 -5.21
C SER A 77 12.87 3.84 -4.91
N TYR A 78 12.03 4.50 -4.12
CA TYR A 78 12.14 5.93 -3.77
C TYR A 78 13.20 6.18 -2.69
N GLY A 79 13.89 7.31 -2.81
CA GLY A 79 14.66 7.96 -1.76
C GLY A 79 13.80 8.88 -0.88
N GLU A 80 14.42 9.55 0.08
CA GLU A 80 13.71 10.31 1.12
C GLU A 80 12.82 11.44 0.57
N GLU A 81 13.30 12.18 -0.44
CA GLU A 81 12.54 13.29 -1.03
C GLU A 81 11.28 12.79 -1.73
N GLU A 82 11.38 11.71 -2.49
CA GLU A 82 10.26 11.10 -3.21
C GLU A 82 9.23 10.47 -2.26
N ILE A 83 9.68 9.94 -1.12
CA ILE A 83 8.78 9.49 -0.05
C ILE A 83 7.99 10.69 0.52
N LYS A 84 8.66 11.81 0.81
CA LYS A 84 8.00 13.03 1.32
C LYS A 84 6.98 13.56 0.32
N GLU A 85 7.30 13.53 -0.98
CA GLU A 85 6.36 13.92 -2.03
C GLU A 85 5.14 12.99 -2.09
N LEU A 86 5.34 11.67 -2.00
CA LEU A 86 4.26 10.68 -1.98
C LEU A 86 3.33 10.93 -0.79
N LEU A 87 3.89 11.04 0.42
CA LEU A 87 3.14 11.27 1.65
C LEU A 87 2.36 12.59 1.60
N SER A 88 2.98 13.65 1.08
CA SER A 88 2.30 14.95 0.89
C SER A 88 1.13 14.83 -0.09
N GLY A 89 1.27 14.01 -1.14
CA GLY A 89 0.23 13.81 -2.14
C GLY A 89 -0.97 13.01 -1.65
N ILE A 90 -0.78 12.08 -0.72
CA ILE A 90 -1.88 11.27 -0.15
C ILE A 90 -2.49 11.86 1.12
N LYS A 91 -1.96 12.98 1.63
CA LYS A 91 -2.40 13.60 2.89
C LYS A 91 -3.90 13.88 2.98
N ASN A 92 -4.53 14.21 1.85
CA ASN A 92 -5.97 14.52 1.75
C ASN A 92 -6.84 13.31 1.34
N ILE A 93 -6.26 12.11 1.29
CA ILE A 93 -6.92 10.86 0.90
C ILE A 93 -6.89 9.92 2.11
N PRO A 94 -7.90 9.06 2.33
CA PRO A 94 -7.84 8.04 3.36
C PRO A 94 -6.59 7.15 3.20
N HIS A 95 -5.68 7.21 4.17
CA HIS A 95 -4.43 6.47 4.10
C HIS A 95 -3.94 6.00 5.48
N LYS A 96 -3.09 4.97 5.44
CA LYS A 96 -2.27 4.51 6.56
C LYS A 96 -0.82 4.36 6.12
N VAL A 97 0.11 4.85 6.93
CA VAL A 97 1.54 4.58 6.78
C VAL A 97 1.92 3.47 7.76
N LEU A 98 2.56 2.43 7.23
CA LEU A 98 3.15 1.32 7.96
C LEU A 98 4.67 1.41 7.76
N GLU A 99 5.35 1.89 8.80
CA GLU A 99 6.80 1.99 8.87
C GLU A 99 7.29 1.21 10.10
N LYS A 100 8.55 0.77 10.06
CA LYS A 100 9.21 0.10 11.17
C LYS A 100 10.66 0.53 11.23
#